data_AF-A0AA46YLB6-F1
#
_entry.id   AF-A0AA46YLB6-F1
#
_cell.length_a   1.000
_cell.length_b   1.000
_cell.length_c   1.000
_cell.angle_alpha   90.00
_cell.angle_beta   90.00
_cell.angle_gamma   90.00
#
_symmetry.space_group_name_H-M   'P 1'
#
loop_
_entity.id
_entity.type
_entity.pdbx_description
1 polymer ?
#
loop_
_entity_poly.entity_id
_entity_poly.type
_entity_poly.pdbx_seq_one_letter_code
_entity_poly.pdbx_strand_id
1 'polypeptide(L)'
;MIPAQFDYHAPTSVDEALTLLSQAGDDAKVLAGGQSLIPVLKLRMAAPEVIIDLGRVDELSGVRDDGDAIVIGAMTPHHVVANDPLVAEHARLITEAVHTVADPQVRHRGTFGGALVHADPAGDMPAPALALGAEFAIAGSGGTRTVAAADFFEDLFTTAVGDDEILTHVRVPKHTGWGADYQKFTRVAQQWSIVGVAATVRTEGDTIAEARVALTNMGSTPVRASSVEQAVAGAAIDAIAEAAASAADGTNPPTDLNGDAAYRRHLATVLTARALRAAAGR
;
A
#
# COMPACT_ATOMS: atom_id res chain seq x y z
N MET A 1 -22.04 2.98 16.50
CA MET A 1 -20.95 3.28 17.46
C MET A 1 -20.51 2.08 18.29
N ILE A 2 -21.38 1.10 18.59
CA ILE A 2 -21.07 -0.04 19.44
C ILE A 2 -20.99 -1.30 18.56
N PRO A 3 -19.83 -1.99 18.52
CA PRO A 3 -19.67 -3.28 17.84
C PRO A 3 -20.66 -4.36 18.33
N ALA A 4 -20.81 -5.43 17.56
CA ALA A 4 -21.35 -6.68 18.08
C ALA A 4 -20.38 -7.28 19.11
N GLN A 5 -20.88 -8.16 19.97
CA GLN A 5 -20.02 -8.94 20.88
C GLN A 5 -19.20 -9.93 20.04
N PHE A 6 -17.96 -10.14 20.43
CA PHE A 6 -17.05 -11.12 19.84
C PHE A 6 -16.11 -11.65 20.94
N ASP A 7 -15.59 -12.85 20.72
CA ASP A 7 -14.49 -13.41 21.49
C ASP A 7 -13.16 -12.84 20.99
N TYR A 8 -12.20 -12.71 21.90
CA TYR A 8 -10.91 -12.05 21.62
C TYR A 8 -9.76 -12.96 22.00
N HIS A 9 -8.86 -13.18 21.03
CA HIS A 9 -7.63 -13.94 21.20
C HIS A 9 -6.43 -13.06 20.85
N ALA A 10 -5.35 -13.18 21.63
CA ALA A 10 -4.11 -12.42 21.43
C ALA A 10 -2.92 -13.39 21.41
N PRO A 11 -2.77 -14.18 20.33
CA PRO A 11 -1.68 -15.15 20.20
C PRO A 11 -0.32 -14.46 20.22
N THR A 12 0.73 -15.23 20.52
CA THR A 12 2.12 -14.73 20.58
C THR A 12 3.02 -15.27 19.47
N SER A 13 2.47 -16.06 18.54
CA SER A 13 3.18 -16.60 17.38
C SER A 13 2.27 -16.66 16.16
N VAL A 14 2.86 -16.69 14.96
CA VAL A 14 2.10 -16.90 13.72
C VAL A 14 1.39 -18.26 13.73
N ASP A 15 2.05 -19.32 14.19
CA ASP A 15 1.48 -20.68 14.24
C ASP A 15 0.22 -20.75 15.12
N GLU A 16 0.23 -20.08 16.27
CA GLU A 16 -0.94 -20.00 17.15
C GLU A 16 -2.07 -19.19 16.49
N ALA A 17 -1.74 -18.09 15.82
CA ALA A 17 -2.73 -17.28 15.10
C ALA A 17 -3.38 -18.06 13.94
N LEU A 18 -2.60 -18.82 13.17
CA LEU A 18 -3.09 -19.70 12.10
C LEU A 18 -3.96 -20.83 12.64
N THR A 19 -3.58 -21.40 13.79
CA THR A 19 -4.40 -22.42 14.47
C THR A 19 -5.77 -21.86 14.86
N LEU A 20 -5.81 -20.64 15.42
CA LEU A 20 -7.05 -19.97 15.79
C LEU A 20 -7.90 -19.62 14.56
N LEU A 21 -7.29 -19.13 13.47
CA LEU A 21 -7.99 -18.86 12.21
C LEU A 21 -8.63 -20.14 11.66
N SER A 22 -7.87 -21.22 11.61
CA SER A 22 -8.38 -22.52 11.13
C SER A 22 -9.53 -23.07 12.00
N GLN A 23 -9.48 -22.86 13.32
CA GLN A 23 -10.53 -23.30 14.24
C GLN A 23 -11.81 -22.49 14.13
N ALA A 24 -11.68 -21.18 13.94
CA ALA A 24 -12.81 -20.26 13.88
C ALA A 24 -13.41 -20.11 12.47
N GLY A 25 -12.66 -20.43 11.41
CA GLY A 25 -13.12 -20.34 10.03
C GLY A 25 -13.60 -18.94 9.65
N ASP A 26 -14.67 -18.86 8.86
CA ASP A 26 -15.24 -17.62 8.32
C ASP A 26 -15.74 -16.64 9.42
N ASP A 27 -15.90 -17.12 10.65
CA ASP A 27 -16.36 -16.31 11.78
C ASP A 27 -15.23 -15.47 12.42
N ALA A 28 -13.97 -15.71 12.02
CA ALA A 28 -12.82 -14.96 12.52
C ALA A 28 -12.46 -13.74 11.67
N LYS A 29 -11.91 -12.72 12.34
CA LYS A 29 -11.16 -11.66 11.67
C LYS A 29 -9.87 -11.32 12.40
N VAL A 30 -8.80 -11.17 11.60
CA VAL A 30 -7.50 -10.70 12.07
C VAL A 30 -7.58 -9.22 12.44
N LEU A 31 -7.10 -8.89 13.63
CA LEU A 31 -6.91 -7.53 14.11
C LEU A 31 -5.42 -7.18 14.09
N ALA A 32 -5.06 -6.24 13.22
CA ALA A 32 -3.77 -5.56 13.23
C ALA A 32 -3.87 -4.23 14.01
N GLY A 33 -3.53 -3.10 13.39
CA GLY A 33 -3.67 -1.78 13.99
C GLY A 33 -5.09 -1.31 14.33
N GLY A 34 -6.11 -1.99 13.77
CA GLY A 34 -7.52 -1.74 14.00
C GLY A 34 -8.08 -0.45 13.39
N GLN A 35 -7.28 0.33 12.65
CA GLN A 35 -7.69 1.67 12.17
C GLN A 35 -8.68 1.64 10.99
N SER A 36 -8.93 0.47 10.42
CA SER A 36 -9.98 0.25 9.41
C SER A 36 -11.05 -0.72 9.95
N LEU A 37 -10.62 -1.83 10.55
CA LEU A 37 -11.52 -2.85 11.10
C LEU A 37 -12.39 -2.31 12.25
N ILE A 38 -11.83 -1.62 13.26
CA ILE A 38 -12.62 -1.14 14.40
C ILE A 38 -13.71 -0.14 13.95
N PRO A 39 -13.45 0.83 13.05
CA PRO A 39 -14.51 1.62 12.43
C PRO A 39 -15.63 0.78 11.78
N VAL A 40 -15.28 -0.21 10.97
CA VAL A 40 -16.24 -1.13 10.31
C VAL A 40 -17.10 -1.87 11.36
N LEU A 41 -16.49 -2.37 12.43
CA LEU A 41 -17.21 -3.04 13.54
C LEU A 41 -18.15 -2.08 14.27
N LYS A 42 -17.69 -0.86 14.58
CA LYS A 42 -18.51 0.17 15.26
C LYS A 42 -19.72 0.61 14.44
N LEU A 43 -19.63 0.51 13.11
CA LEU A 43 -20.72 0.78 12.17
C LEU A 43 -21.55 -0.48 11.85
N ARG A 44 -21.18 -1.64 12.39
CA ARG A 44 -21.80 -2.96 12.13
C ARG A 44 -21.84 -3.32 10.65
N MET A 45 -20.84 -2.87 9.91
CA MET A 45 -20.62 -3.29 8.52
C MET A 45 -19.95 -4.66 8.44
N ALA A 46 -19.32 -5.11 9.53
CA ALA A 46 -18.91 -6.49 9.77
C ALA A 46 -19.21 -6.85 11.23
N ALA A 47 -19.44 -8.14 11.49
CA ALA A 47 -19.74 -8.68 12.82
C ALA A 47 -19.15 -10.10 12.98
N PRO A 48 -17.81 -10.26 12.94
CA PRO A 48 -17.18 -11.54 13.22
C PRO A 48 -17.47 -11.97 14.66
N GLU A 49 -17.54 -13.27 14.90
CA GLU A 49 -17.69 -13.82 16.25
C GLU A 49 -16.35 -13.88 16.98
N VAL A 50 -15.24 -13.96 16.24
CA VAL A 50 -13.88 -14.09 16.79
C VAL A 50 -12.95 -13.01 16.25
N ILE A 51 -12.21 -12.35 17.13
CA ILE A 51 -11.12 -11.43 16.78
C ILE A 51 -9.78 -12.01 17.22
N ILE A 52 -8.84 -12.11 16.28
CA ILE A 52 -7.48 -12.61 16.52
C ILE A 52 -6.52 -11.43 16.37
N ASP A 53 -6.03 -10.90 17.49
CA ASP A 53 -5.13 -9.76 17.56
C ASP A 53 -3.67 -10.16 17.44
N LEU A 54 -3.02 -9.72 16.36
CA LEU A 54 -1.62 -10.01 16.08
C LEU A 54 -0.64 -9.11 16.84
N GLY A 55 -1.15 -8.19 17.68
CA GLY A 55 -0.33 -7.19 18.37
C GLY A 55 0.69 -7.74 19.37
N ARG A 56 0.69 -9.04 19.66
CA ARG A 56 1.67 -9.74 20.52
C ARG A 56 2.57 -10.71 19.75
N VAL A 57 2.46 -10.75 18.43
CA VAL A 57 3.29 -11.61 17.57
C VAL A 57 4.50 -10.80 17.12
N ASP A 58 5.55 -10.78 17.95
CA ASP A 58 6.70 -9.89 17.76
C ASP A 58 7.43 -10.11 16.42
N GLU A 59 7.45 -11.34 15.92
CA GLU A 59 8.07 -11.72 14.63
C GLU A 59 7.41 -11.07 13.40
N LEU A 60 6.21 -10.50 13.54
CA LEU A 60 5.51 -9.78 12.47
C LEU A 60 5.89 -8.30 12.37
N SER A 61 6.79 -7.80 13.22
CA SER A 61 7.16 -6.39 13.30
C SER A 61 8.65 -6.16 13.04
N GLY A 62 8.96 -4.95 12.57
CA GLY A 62 10.32 -4.49 12.33
C GLY A 62 10.64 -4.28 10.85
N VAL A 63 11.82 -3.71 10.62
CA VAL A 63 12.42 -3.53 9.30
C VAL A 63 13.83 -4.12 9.36
N ARG A 64 14.21 -4.87 8.32
CA ARG A 64 15.55 -5.44 8.22
C ARG A 64 16.07 -5.39 6.79
N ASP A 65 17.39 -5.40 6.67
CA ASP A 65 18.08 -5.63 5.40
C ASP A 65 17.94 -7.10 4.97
N ASP A 66 17.83 -7.34 3.67
CA ASP A 66 17.77 -8.66 3.05
C ASP A 66 18.52 -8.66 1.70
N GLY A 67 19.72 -8.08 1.66
CA GLY A 67 20.57 -8.09 0.46
C GLY A 67 20.12 -7.09 -0.59
N ASP A 68 19.45 -7.55 -1.64
CA ASP A 68 18.89 -6.76 -2.73
C ASP A 68 17.50 -6.16 -2.41
N ALA A 69 16.94 -6.48 -1.24
CA ALA A 69 15.68 -5.94 -0.75
C ALA A 69 15.78 -5.50 0.72
N ILE A 70 14.76 -4.77 1.18
CA ILE A 70 14.43 -4.63 2.60
C ILE A 70 13.19 -5.47 2.91
N VAL A 71 13.06 -5.92 4.15
CA VAL A 71 11.88 -6.65 4.62
C VAL A 71 11.19 -5.83 5.70
N ILE A 72 9.89 -5.56 5.51
CA ILE A 72 9.03 -4.84 6.44
C ILE A 72 7.99 -5.82 6.99
N GLY A 73 8.01 -6.05 8.30
CA GLY A 73 6.99 -6.87 8.98
C GLY A 73 5.58 -6.30 8.80
N ALA A 74 4.58 -7.17 8.61
CA ALA A 74 3.20 -6.75 8.36
C ALA A 74 2.58 -5.96 9.52
N MET A 75 3.02 -6.22 10.74
CA MET A 75 2.58 -5.54 11.96
C MET A 75 3.41 -4.28 12.29
N THR A 76 4.41 -3.93 11.48
CA THR A 76 5.16 -2.68 11.67
C THR A 76 4.23 -1.48 11.54
N PRO A 77 4.06 -0.65 12.59
CA PRO A 77 3.14 0.48 12.53
C PRO A 77 3.69 1.57 11.59
N HIS A 78 2.80 2.30 10.92
CA HIS A 78 3.19 3.31 9.94
C HIS A 78 4.19 4.32 10.50
N HIS A 79 4.09 4.71 11.77
CA HIS A 79 5.05 5.63 12.39
C HIS A 79 6.48 5.08 12.42
N VAL A 80 6.69 3.77 12.51
CA VAL A 80 8.02 3.15 12.46
C VAL A 80 8.50 3.19 11.03
N VAL A 81 7.69 2.72 10.08
CA VAL A 81 8.02 2.72 8.65
C VAL A 81 8.39 4.13 8.15
N ALA A 82 7.68 5.16 8.59
CA ALA A 82 7.94 6.54 8.17
C ALA A 82 9.29 7.08 8.63
N ASN A 83 9.82 6.56 9.75
CA ASN A 83 11.03 7.05 10.40
C ASN A 83 12.20 6.06 10.33
N ASP A 84 12.01 4.92 9.65
CA ASP A 84 13.01 3.88 9.56
C ASP A 84 14.10 4.25 8.53
N PRO A 85 15.40 4.19 8.89
CA PRO A 85 16.47 4.60 8.00
C PRO A 85 16.62 3.70 6.76
N LEU A 86 16.35 2.40 6.87
CA LEU A 86 16.44 1.48 5.73
C LEU A 86 15.31 1.76 4.73
N VAL A 87 14.10 2.06 5.22
CA VAL A 87 12.99 2.45 4.34
C VAL A 87 13.29 3.79 3.65
N ALA A 88 13.80 4.77 4.40
CA ALA A 88 14.15 6.08 3.86
C ALA A 88 15.25 6.00 2.78
N GLU A 89 16.25 5.14 2.96
CA GLU A 89 17.35 4.98 2.01
C GLU A 89 16.96 4.13 0.78
N HIS A 90 16.31 3.00 1.01
CA HIS A 90 16.13 1.97 -0.01
C HIS A 90 14.73 1.96 -0.65
N ALA A 91 13.73 2.54 0.00
CA ALA A 91 12.35 2.52 -0.45
C ALA A 91 11.67 3.87 -0.18
N ARG A 92 12.36 4.97 -0.51
CA ARG A 92 11.91 6.35 -0.23
C ARG A 92 10.46 6.62 -0.63
N LEU A 93 9.97 6.01 -1.71
CA LEU A 93 8.57 6.13 -2.14
C LEU A 93 7.56 5.70 -1.06
N ILE A 94 7.87 4.65 -0.29
CA ILE A 94 7.07 4.24 0.88
C ILE A 94 7.13 5.32 1.95
N THR A 95 8.31 5.86 2.25
CA THR A 95 8.47 6.95 3.22
C THR A 95 7.61 8.17 2.85
N GLU A 96 7.69 8.65 1.61
CA GLU A 96 6.91 9.80 1.13
C GLU A 96 5.40 9.51 1.27
N ALA A 97 4.94 8.34 0.84
CA ALA A 97 3.53 7.98 0.90
C ALA A 97 3.00 7.84 2.34
N VAL A 98 3.77 7.18 3.24
CA VAL A 98 3.36 6.92 4.63
C VAL A 98 3.11 8.22 5.39
N HIS A 99 3.88 9.28 5.12
CA HIS A 99 3.68 10.59 5.76
C HIS A 99 2.32 11.22 5.43
N THR A 100 1.68 10.80 4.35
CA THR A 100 0.35 11.27 3.92
C THR A 100 -0.82 10.43 4.45
N VAL A 101 -0.51 9.30 5.10
CA VAL A 101 -1.51 8.38 5.64
C VAL A 101 -2.12 8.98 6.90
N ALA A 102 -3.39 9.38 6.82
CA ALA A 102 -4.19 9.83 7.95
C ALA A 102 -3.47 10.85 8.86
N ASP A 103 -3.67 10.74 10.17
CA ASP A 103 -3.07 11.59 11.21
C ASP A 103 -2.01 10.83 12.03
N PRO A 104 -1.24 11.52 12.90
CA PRO A 104 -0.26 10.86 13.75
C PRO A 104 -0.84 9.72 14.61
N GLN A 105 -2.04 9.86 15.17
CA GLN A 105 -2.66 8.87 16.06
C GLN A 105 -2.98 7.58 15.28
N VAL A 106 -3.54 7.71 14.08
CA VAL A 106 -3.78 6.60 13.18
C VAL A 106 -2.44 5.95 12.78
N ARG A 107 -1.39 6.73 12.48
CA ARG A 107 -0.08 6.16 12.10
C ARG A 107 0.65 5.41 13.23
N HIS A 108 0.38 5.74 14.49
CA HIS A 108 0.93 4.99 15.64
C HIS A 108 0.25 3.64 15.86
N ARG A 109 -0.91 3.41 15.24
CA ARG A 109 -1.69 2.18 15.39
C ARG A 109 -1.75 1.37 14.11
N GLY A 110 -2.13 2.00 13.00
CA GLY A 110 -2.22 1.40 11.67
C GLY A 110 -0.88 0.80 11.25
N THR A 111 -0.93 -0.40 10.67
CA THR A 111 0.26 -1.17 10.29
C THR A 111 0.42 -1.22 8.78
N PHE A 112 1.67 -1.36 8.33
CA PHE A 112 2.00 -1.43 6.92
C PHE A 112 1.27 -2.58 6.20
N GLY A 113 1.34 -3.78 6.77
CA GLY A 113 0.62 -4.95 6.23
C GLY A 113 -0.89 -4.80 6.34
N GLY A 114 -1.41 -4.24 7.43
CA GLY A 114 -2.85 -4.00 7.60
C GLY A 114 -3.42 -3.06 6.53
N ALA A 115 -2.67 -2.03 6.13
CA ALA A 115 -3.07 -1.14 5.05
C ALA A 115 -3.08 -1.82 3.68
N LEU A 116 -2.18 -2.80 3.45
CA LEU A 116 -2.09 -3.56 2.21
C LEU A 116 -3.18 -4.62 2.12
N VAL A 117 -3.35 -5.43 3.16
CA VAL A 117 -4.38 -6.50 3.24
C VAL A 117 -5.79 -5.92 3.22
N HIS A 118 -5.99 -4.69 3.72
CA HIS A 118 -7.31 -4.07 3.65
C HIS A 118 -7.79 -3.85 2.21
N ALA A 119 -6.87 -3.60 1.25
CA ALA A 119 -7.17 -3.42 -0.17
C ALA A 119 -8.30 -2.43 -0.48
N ASP A 120 -8.38 -1.33 0.27
CA ASP A 120 -9.15 -0.17 -0.15
C ASP A 120 -8.39 0.54 -1.29
N PRO A 121 -8.97 0.73 -2.48
CA PRO A 121 -8.31 1.39 -3.60
C PRO A 121 -7.91 2.83 -3.30
N ALA A 122 -8.59 3.48 -2.36
CA ALA A 122 -8.28 4.83 -1.92
C ALA A 122 -7.11 4.88 -0.91
N GLY A 123 -6.64 3.72 -0.45
CA GLY A 123 -5.50 3.59 0.44
C GLY A 123 -4.16 3.82 -0.22
N ASP A 124 -3.27 4.47 0.51
CA ASP A 124 -2.05 5.03 -0.07
C ASP A 124 -0.93 4.01 -0.29
N MET A 125 -0.88 2.91 0.48
CA MET A 125 0.23 1.93 0.45
C MET A 125 0.23 0.95 -0.74
N PRO A 126 -0.92 0.49 -1.26
CA PRO A 126 -0.95 -0.42 -2.41
C PRO A 126 -0.17 0.09 -3.64
N ALA A 127 -0.29 1.38 -4.00
CA ALA A 127 0.38 1.92 -5.18
C ALA A 127 1.92 1.97 -5.05
N PRO A 128 2.54 2.50 -3.98
CA PRO A 128 3.98 2.38 -3.73
C PRO A 128 4.48 0.95 -3.74
N ALA A 129 3.76 0.00 -3.12
CA ALA A 129 4.15 -1.40 -3.11
C ALA A 129 4.16 -2.00 -4.54
N LEU A 130 3.16 -1.66 -5.35
CA LEU A 130 3.08 -2.07 -6.76
C LEU A 130 4.17 -1.42 -7.63
N ALA A 131 4.42 -0.12 -7.45
CA ALA A 131 5.44 0.61 -8.20
C ALA A 131 6.84 0.03 -7.93
N LEU A 132 7.15 -0.26 -6.66
CA LEU A 132 8.44 -0.81 -6.24
C LEU A 132 8.61 -2.31 -6.53
N GLY A 133 7.56 -2.98 -7.02
CA GLY A 133 7.60 -4.42 -7.29
C GLY A 133 7.77 -5.25 -6.03
N ALA A 134 7.04 -4.90 -4.97
CA ALA A 134 7.09 -5.61 -3.70
C ALA A 134 6.60 -7.07 -3.83
N GLU A 135 7.05 -7.91 -2.91
CA GLU A 135 6.67 -9.31 -2.77
C GLU A 135 6.09 -9.55 -1.37
N PHE A 136 5.01 -10.31 -1.29
CA PHE A 136 4.20 -10.50 -0.10
C PHE A 136 4.36 -11.93 0.39
N ALA A 137 4.93 -12.11 1.59
CA ALA A 137 5.09 -13.42 2.20
C ALA A 137 3.88 -13.75 3.06
N ILE A 138 3.09 -14.73 2.62
CA ILE A 138 1.82 -15.13 3.21
C ILE A 138 2.03 -16.52 3.83
N ALA A 139 1.79 -16.64 5.14
CA ALA A 139 1.83 -17.90 5.85
C ALA A 139 0.42 -18.48 5.99
N GLY A 140 0.28 -19.78 5.78
CA GLY A 140 -0.93 -20.55 6.00
C GLY A 140 -0.62 -21.92 6.58
N SER A 141 -1.65 -22.76 6.71
CA SER A 141 -1.52 -24.13 7.22
C SER A 141 -0.55 -25.01 6.42
N GLY A 142 -0.37 -24.73 5.13
CA GLY A 142 0.55 -25.42 4.22
C GLY A 142 2.00 -24.87 4.19
N GLY A 143 2.32 -23.87 5.01
CA GLY A 143 3.60 -23.16 5.01
C GLY A 143 3.51 -21.76 4.43
N THR A 144 4.65 -21.21 4.00
CA THR A 144 4.74 -19.83 3.50
C THR A 144 4.86 -19.80 1.98
N ARG A 145 4.08 -18.94 1.33
CA ARG A 145 4.18 -18.63 -0.09
C ARG A 145 4.44 -17.15 -0.33
N THR A 146 5.02 -16.83 -1.48
CA THR A 146 5.30 -15.45 -1.89
C THR A 146 4.41 -15.07 -3.06
N VAL A 147 3.80 -13.90 -3.01
CA VAL A 147 2.95 -13.32 -4.07
C VAL A 147 3.52 -11.98 -4.51
N ALA A 148 3.65 -11.73 -5.81
CA ALA A 148 4.10 -10.43 -6.31
C ALA A 148 3.01 -9.36 -6.13
N ALA A 149 3.38 -8.10 -5.97
CA ALA A 149 2.43 -6.99 -5.85
C ALA A 149 1.43 -6.89 -7.01
N ALA A 150 1.86 -7.30 -8.21
CA ALA A 150 1.02 -7.33 -9.40
C ALA A 150 -0.14 -8.32 -9.30
N ASP A 151 0.02 -9.37 -8.49
CA ASP A 151 -0.95 -10.47 -8.32
C ASP A 151 -1.60 -10.45 -6.91
N PHE A 152 -1.20 -9.52 -6.03
CA PHE A 152 -1.66 -9.49 -4.65
C PHE A 152 -3.03 -8.83 -4.48
N PHE A 153 -3.33 -7.79 -5.26
CA PHE A 153 -4.59 -7.04 -5.18
C PHE A 153 -5.55 -7.56 -6.25
N GLU A 154 -6.64 -8.19 -5.85
CA GLU A 154 -7.53 -8.89 -6.77
C GLU A 154 -8.76 -8.04 -7.12
N ASP A 155 -9.35 -7.38 -6.12
CA ASP A 155 -10.49 -6.48 -6.28
C ASP A 155 -10.66 -5.56 -5.04
N LEU A 156 -11.72 -4.75 -5.02
CA LEU A 156 -12.11 -3.92 -3.89
C LEU A 156 -12.24 -4.76 -2.60
N PHE A 157 -11.39 -4.50 -1.62
CA PHE A 157 -11.30 -5.24 -0.35
C PHE A 157 -10.95 -6.73 -0.51
N THR A 158 -10.36 -7.13 -1.63
CA THR A 158 -9.97 -8.52 -1.92
C THR A 158 -8.49 -8.59 -2.30
N THR A 159 -7.77 -9.49 -1.63
CA THR A 159 -6.35 -9.75 -1.87
C THR A 159 -6.13 -11.23 -2.03
N ALA A 160 -4.94 -11.60 -2.48
CA ALA A 160 -4.49 -12.98 -2.52
C ALA A 160 -4.36 -13.65 -1.14
N VAL A 161 -4.50 -12.96 0.00
CA VAL A 161 -4.50 -13.58 1.33
C VAL A 161 -5.82 -14.35 1.53
N GLY A 162 -5.72 -15.67 1.72
CA GLY A 162 -6.86 -16.55 1.99
C GLY A 162 -7.37 -16.47 3.44
N ASP A 163 -8.49 -17.16 3.69
CA ASP A 163 -9.20 -17.10 4.97
C ASP A 163 -8.42 -17.72 6.15
N ASP A 164 -7.55 -18.70 5.87
CA ASP A 164 -6.66 -19.35 6.84
C ASP A 164 -5.19 -18.87 6.74
N GLU A 165 -4.98 -17.67 6.20
CA GLU A 165 -3.66 -17.12 5.95
C GLU A 165 -3.40 -15.77 6.61
N ILE A 166 -2.12 -15.48 6.84
CA ILE A 166 -1.63 -14.23 7.42
C ILE A 166 -0.51 -13.68 6.55
N LEU A 167 -0.63 -12.41 6.13
CA LEU A 167 0.51 -11.69 5.59
C LEU A 167 1.54 -11.48 6.71
N THR A 168 2.73 -12.06 6.55
CA THR A 168 3.78 -12.01 7.58
C THR A 168 4.69 -10.80 7.40
N HIS A 169 5.18 -10.59 6.18
CA HIS A 169 6.07 -9.50 5.83
C HIS A 169 5.99 -9.18 4.34
N VAL A 170 6.53 -8.01 3.99
CA VAL A 170 6.64 -7.52 2.63
C VAL A 170 8.10 -7.30 2.32
N ARG A 171 8.60 -7.94 1.27
CA ARG A 171 9.94 -7.75 0.73
C ARG A 171 9.88 -6.69 -0.37
N VAL A 172 10.67 -5.63 -0.23
CA VAL A 172 10.67 -4.46 -1.13
C VAL A 172 12.05 -4.35 -1.76
N PRO A 173 12.18 -4.51 -3.09
CA PRO A 173 13.45 -4.33 -3.80
C PRO A 173 14.06 -2.95 -3.54
N LYS A 174 15.38 -2.91 -3.33
CA LYS A 174 16.09 -1.65 -3.04
C LYS A 174 16.14 -0.76 -4.28
N HIS A 175 15.68 0.48 -4.12
CA HIS A 175 15.78 1.57 -5.08
C HIS A 175 16.74 2.65 -4.55
N THR A 176 17.87 2.24 -3.96
CA THR A 176 18.88 3.14 -3.41
C THR A 176 19.35 4.16 -4.46
N GLY A 177 19.36 5.44 -4.09
CA GLY A 177 19.78 6.52 -4.98
C GLY A 177 18.76 6.92 -6.04
N TRP A 178 17.59 6.29 -6.08
CA TRP A 178 16.47 6.76 -6.89
C TRP A 178 15.78 7.94 -6.20
N GLY A 179 15.28 8.88 -7.00
CA GLY A 179 14.35 9.88 -6.49
C GLY A 179 12.95 9.29 -6.36
N ALA A 180 12.14 9.89 -5.50
CA ALA A 180 10.78 9.41 -5.25
C ALA A 180 9.88 10.57 -4.84
N ASP A 181 8.60 10.47 -5.20
CA ASP A 181 7.57 11.41 -4.79
C ASP A 181 6.20 10.72 -4.77
N TYR A 182 5.35 11.10 -3.81
CA TYR A 182 3.96 10.65 -3.72
C TYR A 182 3.01 11.86 -3.74
N GLN A 183 2.38 12.09 -4.89
CA GLN A 183 1.38 13.14 -5.04
C GLN A 183 0.02 12.62 -4.60
N LYS A 184 -0.50 13.16 -3.49
CA LYS A 184 -1.84 12.85 -2.98
C LYS A 184 -2.77 14.05 -3.16
N PHE A 185 -3.86 13.85 -3.89
CA PHE A 185 -4.91 14.86 -3.99
C PHE A 185 -6.11 14.50 -3.12
N THR A 186 -6.45 15.41 -2.21
CA THR A 186 -7.61 15.33 -1.30
C THR A 186 -8.31 16.68 -1.19
N ARG A 187 -9.57 16.67 -0.72
CA ARG A 187 -10.30 17.92 -0.44
C ARG A 187 -9.92 18.51 0.91
N VAL A 188 -9.67 17.64 1.88
CA VAL A 188 -9.25 18.01 3.23
C VAL A 188 -8.03 17.18 3.62
N ALA A 189 -7.24 17.70 4.57
CA ALA A 189 -6.09 16.98 5.08
C ALA A 189 -6.52 15.61 5.63
N GLN A 190 -5.65 14.61 5.52
CA GLN A 190 -5.80 13.28 6.13
C GLN A 190 -6.93 12.40 5.55
N GLN A 191 -7.70 12.89 4.57
CA GLN A 191 -8.68 12.10 3.83
C GLN A 191 -8.00 10.99 3.01
N TRP A 192 -8.74 9.93 2.69
CA TRP A 192 -8.38 9.01 1.62
C TRP A 192 -8.16 9.72 0.29
N SER A 193 -7.31 9.16 -0.56
CA SER A 193 -6.92 9.75 -1.83
C SER A 193 -8.09 9.81 -2.81
N ILE A 194 -8.36 10.99 -3.38
CA ILE A 194 -9.21 11.09 -4.58
C ILE A 194 -8.43 10.53 -5.76
N VAL A 195 -7.18 10.97 -5.91
CA VAL A 195 -6.17 10.36 -6.78
C VAL A 195 -4.85 10.47 -6.04
N GLY A 196 -4.09 9.38 -6.01
CA GLY A 196 -2.70 9.37 -5.58
C GLY A 196 -1.81 8.90 -6.72
N VAL A 197 -0.59 9.42 -6.80
CA VAL A 197 0.42 8.96 -7.76
C VAL A 197 1.72 8.70 -7.04
N ALA A 198 2.17 7.45 -7.09
CA ALA A 198 3.44 7.01 -6.56
C ALA A 198 4.44 6.91 -7.72
N ALA A 199 5.50 7.73 -7.68
CA ALA A 199 6.54 7.72 -8.70
C ALA A 199 7.94 7.57 -8.08
N THR A 200 8.75 6.68 -8.63
CA THR A 200 10.19 6.64 -8.37
C THR A 200 10.96 6.65 -9.68
N VAL A 201 12.07 7.39 -9.71
CA VAL A 201 12.81 7.71 -10.93
C VAL A 201 14.31 7.56 -10.68
N ARG A 202 14.99 6.90 -11.62
CA ARG A 202 16.44 6.92 -11.75
C ARG A 202 16.80 7.80 -12.93
N THR A 203 17.55 8.86 -12.67
CA THR A 203 18.01 9.79 -13.71
C THR A 203 19.45 9.51 -14.12
N GLU A 204 19.77 9.85 -15.36
CA GLU A 204 21.13 9.91 -15.90
C GLU A 204 21.30 11.28 -16.57
N GLY A 205 21.89 12.24 -15.84
CA GLY A 205 21.93 13.64 -16.26
C GLY A 205 20.52 14.23 -16.37
N ASP A 206 20.19 14.78 -17.54
CA ASP A 206 18.88 15.37 -17.84
C ASP A 206 17.89 14.38 -18.47
N THR A 207 18.18 13.08 -18.40
CA THR A 207 17.33 12.00 -18.91
C THR A 207 16.84 11.09 -17.81
N ILE A 208 15.68 10.47 -18.03
CA ILE A 208 15.11 9.45 -17.16
C ILE A 208 15.61 8.11 -17.66
N ALA A 209 16.57 7.50 -16.95
CA ALA A 209 17.03 6.17 -17.30
C ALA A 209 15.94 5.13 -17.02
N GLU A 210 15.19 5.33 -15.94
CA GLU A 210 14.13 4.42 -15.54
C GLU A 210 13.11 5.12 -14.64
N ALA A 211 11.84 4.70 -14.74
CA ALA A 211 10.79 5.12 -13.83
C ALA A 211 9.88 3.95 -13.46
N ARG A 212 9.24 4.07 -12.31
CA ARG A 212 8.10 3.25 -11.88
C ARG A 212 6.99 4.16 -11.41
N VAL A 213 5.77 3.91 -11.89
CA VAL A 213 4.60 4.75 -11.63
C VAL A 213 3.38 3.89 -11.34
N ALA A 214 2.74 4.12 -10.21
CA ALA A 214 1.47 3.51 -9.87
C ALA A 214 0.46 4.53 -9.34
N LEU A 215 -0.81 4.23 -9.52
CA LEU A 215 -1.93 5.11 -9.26
C LEU A 215 -2.81 4.57 -8.14
N THR A 216 -3.15 5.43 -7.20
CA THR A 216 -4.10 5.19 -6.11
C THR A 216 -5.49 5.66 -6.54
N ASN A 217 -6.52 4.85 -6.27
CA ASN A 217 -7.94 5.13 -6.52
C ASN A 217 -8.32 5.38 -8.00
N MET A 218 -7.61 4.71 -8.92
CA MET A 218 -7.85 4.78 -10.38
C MET A 218 -8.42 3.47 -10.96
N GLY A 219 -8.86 2.56 -10.09
CA GLY A 219 -9.47 1.26 -10.40
C GLY A 219 -9.97 0.64 -9.10
N SER A 220 -10.43 -0.61 -9.15
CA SER A 220 -10.74 -1.39 -7.94
C SER A 220 -9.50 -1.96 -7.24
N THR A 221 -8.32 -1.78 -7.84
CA THR A 221 -6.99 -2.13 -7.31
C THR A 221 -6.00 -0.99 -7.65
N PRO A 222 -4.81 -0.91 -7.04
CA PRO A 222 -3.76 0.00 -7.52
C PRO A 222 -3.40 -0.33 -8.98
N VAL A 223 -3.18 0.70 -9.80
CA VAL A 223 -2.91 0.52 -11.24
C VAL A 223 -1.51 0.97 -11.57
N ARG A 224 -0.69 0.12 -12.22
CA ARG A 224 0.61 0.52 -12.76
C ARG A 224 0.42 1.32 -14.06
N ALA A 225 0.94 2.54 -14.13
CA ALA A 225 0.87 3.41 -15.30
C ALA A 225 1.97 3.05 -16.33
N SER A 226 1.91 1.82 -16.86
CA SER A 226 2.98 1.25 -17.69
C SER A 226 3.21 2.03 -19.00
N SER A 227 2.17 2.66 -19.56
CA SER A 227 2.27 3.55 -20.72
C SER A 227 3.18 4.74 -20.44
N VAL A 228 3.04 5.35 -19.26
CA VAL A 228 3.88 6.45 -18.80
C VAL A 228 5.31 5.98 -18.57
N GLU A 229 5.50 4.85 -17.88
CA GLU A 229 6.83 4.28 -17.63
C GLU A 229 7.60 4.05 -18.94
N GLN A 230 6.94 3.50 -19.95
CA GLN A 230 7.53 3.27 -21.28
C GLN A 230 7.86 4.58 -22.00
N ALA A 231 6.97 5.58 -21.90
CA ALA A 231 7.16 6.87 -22.57
C ALA A 231 8.29 7.71 -21.95
N VAL A 232 8.55 7.59 -20.65
CA VAL A 232 9.65 8.33 -20.00
C VAL A 232 10.99 7.62 -20.03
N ALA A 233 11.04 6.30 -20.26
CA ALA A 233 12.29 5.56 -20.31
C ALA A 233 13.21 6.05 -21.45
N GLY A 234 14.38 6.56 -21.09
CA GLY A 234 15.35 7.19 -22.00
C GLY A 234 14.96 8.60 -22.47
N ALA A 235 13.82 9.14 -22.03
CA ALA A 235 13.36 10.46 -22.43
C ALA A 235 14.04 11.57 -21.62
N ALA A 236 14.07 12.76 -22.19
CA ALA A 236 14.48 13.95 -21.47
C ALA A 236 13.43 14.34 -20.42
N ILE A 237 13.86 14.95 -19.31
CA ILE A 237 12.99 15.34 -18.19
C ILE A 237 11.90 16.34 -18.62
N ASP A 238 12.14 17.15 -19.65
CA ASP A 238 11.15 18.08 -20.20
C ASP A 238 9.94 17.37 -20.87
N ALA A 239 10.14 16.15 -21.37
CA ALA A 239 9.11 15.32 -21.99
C ALA A 239 8.13 14.67 -20.99
N ILE A 240 8.36 14.80 -19.67
CA ILE A 240 7.48 14.22 -18.63
C ILE A 240 6.01 14.61 -18.82
N ALA A 241 5.73 15.86 -19.20
CA ALA A 241 4.35 16.32 -19.35
C ALA A 241 3.62 15.63 -20.49
N GLU A 242 4.32 15.34 -21.60
CA GLU A 242 3.75 14.60 -22.73
C GLU A 242 3.51 13.15 -22.36
N ALA A 243 4.50 12.49 -21.72
CA ALA A 243 4.35 11.11 -21.25
C ALA A 243 3.18 10.94 -20.27
N ALA A 244 3.04 11.86 -19.31
CA ALA A 244 1.97 11.84 -18.31
C ALA A 244 0.56 11.99 -18.90
N ALA A 245 0.41 12.43 -20.16
CA ALA A 245 -0.89 12.47 -20.83
C ALA A 245 -1.56 11.09 -20.92
N SER A 246 -0.75 10.02 -20.97
CA SER A 246 -1.19 8.62 -20.99
C SER A 246 -1.44 8.00 -19.61
N ALA A 247 -1.34 8.78 -18.52
CA ALA A 247 -1.45 8.26 -17.14
C ALA A 247 -2.81 7.62 -16.84
N ALA A 248 -3.87 8.06 -17.51
CA ALA A 248 -5.21 7.51 -17.32
C ALA A 248 -5.51 6.26 -18.20
N ASP A 249 -4.58 5.84 -19.05
CA ASP A 249 -4.80 4.71 -19.95
C ASP A 249 -4.98 3.41 -19.14
N GLY A 250 -5.99 2.62 -19.51
CA GLY A 250 -6.32 1.38 -18.80
C GLY A 250 -6.94 1.57 -17.41
N THR A 251 -7.26 2.80 -17.00
CA THR A 251 -7.88 3.09 -15.69
C THR A 251 -9.41 3.05 -15.73
N ASN A 252 -10.02 2.69 -14.60
CA ASN A 252 -11.47 2.72 -14.39
C ASN A 252 -11.80 3.39 -13.03
N PRO A 253 -11.53 4.71 -12.89
CA PRO A 253 -11.75 5.40 -11.61
C PRO A 253 -13.24 5.46 -11.23
N PRO A 254 -13.57 5.36 -9.95
CA PRO A 254 -14.95 5.44 -9.48
C PRO A 254 -15.51 6.86 -9.63
N THR A 255 -16.84 6.97 -9.68
CA THR A 255 -17.57 8.24 -9.52
C THR A 255 -18.21 8.25 -8.14
N ASP A 256 -17.89 9.27 -7.34
CA ASP A 256 -18.40 9.44 -5.97
C ASP A 256 -18.61 10.92 -5.61
N LEU A 257 -18.84 11.20 -4.33
CA LEU A 257 -19.03 12.56 -3.80
C LEU A 257 -17.77 13.45 -3.88
N ASN A 258 -16.61 12.88 -4.21
CA ASN A 258 -15.35 13.60 -4.33
C ASN A 258 -15.03 14.00 -5.77
N GLY A 259 -15.66 13.37 -6.76
CA GLY A 259 -15.52 13.70 -8.17
C GLY A 259 -15.91 12.55 -9.09
N ASP A 260 -16.21 12.89 -10.33
CA ASP A 260 -16.49 11.90 -11.38
C ASP A 260 -15.20 11.30 -11.97
N ALA A 261 -15.40 10.24 -12.75
CA ALA A 261 -14.32 9.56 -13.44
C ALA A 261 -13.52 10.48 -14.39
N ALA A 262 -14.16 11.47 -15.03
CA ALA A 262 -13.48 12.38 -15.96
C ALA A 262 -12.52 13.32 -15.22
N TYR A 263 -12.96 13.86 -14.08
CA TYR A 263 -12.15 14.68 -13.19
C TYR A 263 -10.94 13.89 -12.65
N ARG A 264 -11.15 12.64 -12.23
CA ARG A 264 -10.06 11.77 -11.73
C ARG A 264 -9.03 11.45 -12.80
N ARG A 265 -9.45 11.16 -14.04
CA ARG A 265 -8.52 10.98 -15.18
C ARG A 265 -7.70 12.23 -15.46
N HIS A 266 -8.34 13.41 -15.43
CA HIS A 266 -7.63 14.68 -15.57
C HIS A 266 -6.60 14.89 -14.45
N LEU A 267 -6.98 14.63 -13.19
CA LEU A 267 -6.06 14.71 -12.06
C LEU A 267 -4.89 13.74 -12.20
N ALA A 268 -5.12 12.50 -12.64
CA ALA A 268 -4.05 11.51 -12.82
C ALA A 268 -2.96 12.02 -13.77
N THR A 269 -3.33 12.64 -14.90
CA THR A 269 -2.36 13.26 -15.82
C THR A 269 -1.54 14.36 -15.14
N VAL A 270 -2.20 15.28 -14.44
CA VAL A 270 -1.53 16.43 -13.80
C VAL A 270 -0.61 15.98 -12.67
N LEU A 271 -1.09 15.08 -11.80
CA LEU A 271 -0.33 14.61 -10.64
C LEU A 271 0.82 13.70 -11.06
N THR A 272 0.67 12.90 -12.12
CA THR A 272 1.76 12.09 -12.65
C THR A 272 2.92 12.95 -13.16
N ALA A 273 2.62 14.03 -13.89
CA ALA A 273 3.66 14.96 -14.33
C ALA A 273 4.38 15.65 -13.15
N ARG A 274 3.66 15.97 -12.08
CA ARG A 274 4.24 16.56 -10.85
C ARG A 274 5.12 15.55 -10.12
N ALA A 275 4.62 14.34 -9.91
CA ALA A 275 5.33 13.29 -9.19
C ALA A 275 6.65 12.92 -9.88
N LEU A 276 6.61 12.74 -11.21
CA LEU A 276 7.81 12.43 -11.99
C LEU A 276 8.85 13.56 -11.97
N ARG A 277 8.42 14.83 -12.03
CA ARG A 277 9.36 15.98 -11.94
C ARG A 277 10.00 16.07 -10.57
N ALA A 278 9.19 15.99 -9.51
CA ALA A 278 9.67 16.01 -8.14
C ALA A 278 10.65 14.85 -7.87
N ALA A 279 10.29 13.63 -8.31
CA ALA A 279 11.17 12.47 -8.22
C ALA A 279 12.45 12.62 -9.06
N ALA A 280 12.41 13.30 -10.21
CA ALA A 280 13.60 13.63 -11.01
C ALA A 280 14.43 14.80 -10.43
N GLY A 281 14.03 15.39 -9.29
CA GLY A 281 14.72 16.51 -8.66
C GLY A 281 14.47 17.88 -9.31
N ARG A 282 13.29 18.06 -9.92
CA ARG A 282 12.87 19.30 -10.62
C ARG A 282 11.60 19.92 -10.04
#